data_AF-A0A2X1AQI9-F1
#
_entry.id   AF-A0A2X1AQI9-F1
#
_cell.length_a   1.000
_cell.length_b   1.000
_cell.length_c   1.000
_cell.angle_alpha   90.00
_cell.angle_beta   90.00
_cell.angle_gamma   90.00
#
_symmetry.space_group_name_H-M   'P 1'
#
loop_
_entity.id
_entity.type
_entity.pdbx_description
1 polymer ?
#
loop_
_entity_poly.entity_id
_entity_poly.type
_entity_poly.pdbx_seq_one_letter_code
_entity_poly.pdbx_strand_id
1 'polypeptide(L)'
;MPLAVTMLNGEDALRRGIDSVTDLVDEVPGVSVNYAFGGTNYGLISIRGIGGADDYKPNGNPSVALHVDGVYQTSNAYLGMPLFDLDRVEILKGPQGTLYGRNTTAGVINAITKGPGEAVEGSGRLEFGSYDYLAMEAAVGGPLSDTVGVRLAVLAEQGGGFMTGAARATWRASSRSSPAWPRPRFRPS
;
A
#
# COMPACT_ATOMS: atom_id res chain seq x y z
N MET A 1 -0.42 26.54 19.19
CA MET A 1 -0.82 25.21 19.68
C MET A 1 0.28 24.22 19.29
N PRO A 2 0.74 23.31 20.16
CA PRO A 2 1.81 22.37 19.80
C PRO A 2 1.30 21.34 18.79
N LEU A 3 1.92 21.29 17.62
CA LEU A 3 1.68 20.32 16.56
C LEU A 3 2.47 19.05 16.91
N ALA A 4 1.79 17.92 17.15
CA ALA A 4 2.48 16.65 17.31
C ALA A 4 2.76 16.07 15.92
N VAL A 5 3.92 16.40 15.37
CA VAL A 5 4.42 15.86 14.10
C VAL A 5 5.28 14.64 14.41
N THR A 6 4.94 13.50 13.81
CA THR A 6 5.81 12.32 13.78
C THR A 6 6.36 12.18 12.37
N MET A 7 7.68 12.12 12.23
CA MET A 7 8.37 11.88 10.95
C MET A 7 9.07 10.54 10.99
N LEU A 8 8.86 9.74 9.95
CA LEU A 8 9.43 8.40 9.82
C LEU A 8 10.16 8.30 8.49
N ASN A 9 11.45 7.98 8.51
CA ASN A 9 12.28 7.87 7.31
C ASN A 9 12.05 6.52 6.61
N GLY A 10 11.84 6.56 5.29
CA GLY A 10 11.56 5.36 4.48
C GLY A 10 12.74 4.38 4.41
N GLU A 11 13.98 4.87 4.32
CA GLU A 11 15.17 4.01 4.31
C GLU A 11 15.37 3.30 5.64
N ASP A 12 15.19 4.01 6.76
CA ASP A 12 15.32 3.42 8.09
C ASP A 12 14.21 2.41 8.37
N ALA A 13 13.01 2.61 7.82
CA ALA A 13 11.93 1.65 7.86
C ALA A 13 12.30 0.37 7.06
N LEU A 14 12.78 0.53 5.83
CA LEU A 14 13.23 -0.60 4.98
C LEU A 14 14.38 -1.39 5.64
N ARG A 15 15.34 -0.71 6.27
CA ARG A 15 16.44 -1.38 7.02
C ARG A 15 15.95 -2.21 8.21
N ARG A 16 14.77 -1.89 8.75
CA ARG A 16 14.13 -2.62 9.85
C ARG A 16 13.16 -3.71 9.37
N GLY A 17 13.03 -3.91 8.06
CA GLY A 17 12.13 -4.89 7.47
C GLY A 17 10.67 -4.44 7.39
N ILE A 18 10.43 -3.13 7.48
CA ILE A 18 9.12 -2.52 7.23
C ILE A 18 9.06 -2.20 5.74
N ASP A 19 8.10 -2.77 5.02
CA ASP A 19 7.98 -2.67 3.56
C ASP A 19 6.78 -1.82 3.10
N SER A 20 5.82 -1.56 4.00
CA SER A 20 4.61 -0.78 3.70
C SER A 20 4.46 0.47 4.55
N VAL A 21 3.84 1.51 3.97
CA VAL A 21 3.50 2.75 4.69
C VAL A 21 2.59 2.46 5.89
N THR A 22 1.71 1.47 5.75
CA THR A 22 0.81 1.03 6.82
C THR A 22 1.54 0.46 8.02
N ASP A 23 2.54 -0.42 7.81
CA ASP A 23 3.32 -0.98 8.91
C ASP A 23 4.16 0.09 9.60
N LEU A 24 4.69 1.04 8.82
CA LEU A 24 5.44 2.18 9.36
C LEU A 24 4.57 3.09 10.22
N VAL A 25 3.35 3.35 9.78
CA VAL A 25 2.38 4.21 10.49
C VAL A 25 1.85 3.52 11.76
N ASP A 26 1.73 2.19 11.78
CA ASP A 26 1.31 1.42 12.95
C ASP A 26 2.36 1.42 14.09
N GLU A 27 3.62 1.76 13.82
CA GLU A 27 4.62 2.00 14.88
C GLU A 27 4.32 3.27 15.70
N VAL A 28 3.46 4.16 15.19
CA VAL A 28 3.20 5.45 15.83
C VAL A 28 2.12 5.34 16.91
N PRO A 29 2.43 5.68 18.18
CA PRO A 29 1.46 5.61 19.25
C PRO A 29 0.20 6.44 18.97
N GLY A 30 -0.95 5.78 19.10
CA GLY A 30 -2.26 6.38 18.86
C GLY A 30 -2.61 6.51 17.37
N VAL A 31 -1.94 5.80 16.47
CA VAL A 31 -2.40 5.56 15.11
C VAL A 31 -2.67 4.06 14.95
N SER A 32 -3.65 3.70 14.14
CA SER A 32 -3.95 2.30 13.83
C SER A 32 -4.47 2.16 12.41
N VAL A 33 -3.98 1.17 11.68
CA VAL A 33 -4.50 0.75 10.38
C VAL A 33 -5.20 -0.60 10.53
N ASN A 34 -6.42 -0.72 10.00
CA ASN A 34 -7.17 -1.96 9.98
C ASN A 34 -7.57 -2.30 8.55
N TYR A 35 -7.28 -3.50 8.06
CA TYR A 35 -7.68 -3.89 6.71
C TYR A 35 -9.07 -4.49 6.70
N ALA A 36 -9.93 -3.96 5.83
CA ALA A 36 -11.23 -4.57 5.59
C ALA A 36 -11.07 -5.79 4.66
N PHE A 37 -11.75 -6.90 5.00
CA PHE A 37 -11.95 -8.07 4.11
C PHE A 37 -10.70 -8.85 3.67
N GLY A 38 -9.58 -8.76 4.40
CA GLY A 38 -8.41 -9.63 4.17
C GLY A 38 -7.59 -9.31 2.91
N GLY A 39 -7.79 -8.13 2.31
CA GLY A 39 -6.93 -7.61 1.24
C GLY A 39 -6.09 -6.43 1.73
N THR A 40 -4.82 -6.38 1.32
CA THR A 40 -3.86 -5.31 1.63
C THR A 40 -4.21 -3.95 1.01
N ASN A 41 -5.16 -3.90 0.06
CA ASN A 41 -5.44 -2.72 -0.75
C ASN A 41 -6.42 -1.71 -0.12
N TYR A 42 -7.02 -2.00 1.04
CA TYR A 42 -8.02 -1.11 1.65
C TYR A 42 -7.85 -1.02 3.19
N GLY A 43 -6.86 -0.23 3.61
CA GLY A 43 -6.66 0.12 5.01
C GLY A 43 -7.65 1.18 5.51
N LEU A 44 -8.22 0.95 6.69
CA LEU A 44 -9.03 1.88 7.47
C LEU A 44 -8.11 2.53 8.50
N ILE A 45 -7.90 3.84 8.44
CA ILE A 45 -7.00 4.52 9.36
C ILE A 45 -7.79 5.13 10.51
N SER A 46 -7.26 5.03 11.71
CA SER A 46 -7.71 5.84 12.84
C SER A 46 -6.54 6.52 13.54
N ILE A 47 -6.75 7.77 13.96
CA ILE A 47 -5.82 8.49 14.83
C ILE A 47 -6.56 8.79 16.14
N ARG A 48 -6.02 8.31 17.25
CA ARG A 48 -6.62 8.36 18.61
C ARG A 48 -8.03 7.76 18.65
N GLY A 49 -8.27 6.71 17.88
CA GLY A 49 -9.55 6.01 17.80
C GLY A 49 -10.63 6.73 16.98
N ILE A 50 -10.28 7.81 16.26
CA ILE A 50 -11.17 8.53 15.37
C ILE A 50 -10.82 8.17 13.92
N GLY A 51 -11.76 7.52 13.21
CA GLY A 51 -11.62 7.12 11.80
C GLY A 51 -12.34 5.82 11.44
N GLY A 52 -12.10 5.31 10.23
CA GLY A 52 -12.37 3.91 9.83
C GLY A 52 -13.80 3.52 9.37
N ALA A 53 -14.83 4.38 9.48
CA ALA A 53 -16.19 3.97 9.10
C ALA A 53 -16.54 4.24 7.61
N ASP A 54 -15.98 5.29 7.00
CA ASP A 54 -16.26 5.68 5.62
C ASP A 54 -15.02 5.63 4.70
N ASP A 55 -13.87 5.29 5.27
CA ASP A 55 -12.53 5.22 4.64
C ASP A 55 -12.42 4.23 3.45
N TYR A 56 -13.31 3.23 3.38
CA TYR A 56 -13.31 2.22 2.30
C TYR A 56 -14.00 2.70 1.01
N LYS A 57 -14.85 3.73 1.08
CA LYS A 57 -15.64 4.18 -0.09
C LYS A 57 -14.86 5.22 -0.89
N PRO A 58 -14.77 5.10 -2.23
CA PRO A 58 -14.16 6.15 -3.08
C PRO A 58 -14.82 7.53 -2.96
N ASN A 59 -16.04 7.59 -2.41
CA ASN A 59 -16.81 8.80 -2.11
C ASN A 59 -17.10 8.99 -0.61
N GLY A 60 -16.40 8.26 0.25
CA GLY A 60 -16.49 8.43 1.70
C GLY A 60 -15.81 9.72 2.16
N ASN A 61 -16.18 10.20 3.35
CA ASN A 61 -15.45 11.27 4.02
C ASN A 61 -14.56 10.65 5.10
N PRO A 62 -13.30 10.29 4.77
CA PRO A 62 -12.39 9.81 5.78
C PRO A 62 -12.16 10.87 6.86
N SER A 63 -11.92 10.45 8.10
CA SER A 63 -11.58 11.40 9.18
C SER A 63 -10.09 11.71 9.26
N VAL A 64 -9.27 10.92 8.58
CA VAL A 64 -7.83 11.11 8.40
C VAL A 64 -7.58 11.37 6.91
N ALA A 65 -6.94 12.48 6.57
CA ALA A 65 -6.63 12.77 5.18
C ALA A 65 -5.27 12.19 4.80
N LEU A 66 -5.22 11.46 3.67
CA LEU A 66 -3.98 10.98 3.08
C LEU A 66 -3.49 11.96 2.02
N HIS A 67 -2.20 12.30 2.07
CA HIS A 67 -1.54 13.13 1.07
C HIS A 67 -0.30 12.41 0.55
N VAL A 68 -0.01 12.61 -0.74
CA VAL A 68 1.27 12.25 -1.36
C VAL A 68 1.87 13.54 -1.89
N ASP A 69 3.05 13.90 -1.41
CA ASP A 69 3.72 15.17 -1.74
C ASP A 69 2.83 16.41 -1.52
N GLY A 70 2.01 16.38 -0.46
CA GLY A 70 1.05 17.45 -0.14
C GLY A 70 -0.22 17.45 -0.99
N VAL A 71 -0.42 16.49 -1.90
CA VAL A 71 -1.63 16.36 -2.72
C VAL A 71 -2.59 15.36 -2.10
N TYR A 72 -3.82 15.80 -1.83
CA TYR A 72 -4.88 14.98 -1.24
C TYR A 72 -5.21 13.77 -2.12
N GLN A 73 -5.19 12.59 -1.52
CA GLN A 73 -5.59 11.34 -2.16
C GLN A 73 -7.02 10.99 -1.76
N THR A 74 -7.85 10.71 -2.77
CA THR A 74 -9.27 10.36 -2.58
C THR A 74 -9.49 8.90 -2.22
N SER A 75 -8.46 8.07 -2.33
CA SER A 75 -8.53 6.62 -2.13
C SER A 75 -7.55 6.15 -1.07
N ASN A 76 -8.00 5.31 -0.16
CA ASN A 76 -7.13 4.65 0.80
C ASN A 76 -6.26 3.55 0.18
N ALA A 77 -6.45 3.21 -1.11
CA ALA A 77 -5.54 2.30 -1.82
C ALA A 77 -4.09 2.81 -1.85
N TYR A 78 -3.88 4.12 -1.72
CA TYR A 78 -2.55 4.72 -1.62
C TYR A 78 -1.85 4.43 -0.28
N LEU A 79 -2.52 3.83 0.71
CA LEU A 79 -1.87 3.36 1.94
C LEU A 79 -1.04 2.09 1.71
N GLY A 80 -1.46 1.26 0.77
CA GLY A 80 -0.68 0.09 0.34
C GLY A 80 0.51 0.44 -0.55
N MET A 81 0.86 1.72 -0.66
CA MET A 81 2.05 2.12 -1.40
C MET A 81 3.30 1.52 -0.74
N PRO A 82 4.21 0.93 -1.53
CA PRO A 82 5.50 0.48 -1.03
C PRO A 82 6.26 1.64 -0.39
N LEU A 83 7.05 1.36 0.65
CA LEU A 83 8.01 2.34 1.20
C LEU A 83 9.17 2.64 0.25
N PHE A 84 9.31 1.86 -0.82
CA PHE A 84 10.31 2.09 -1.84
C PHE A 84 10.17 3.48 -2.46
N ASP A 85 11.32 4.15 -2.59
CA ASP A 85 11.45 5.53 -3.10
C ASP A 85 10.73 6.63 -2.29
N LEU A 86 10.35 6.32 -1.05
CA LEU A 86 9.82 7.28 -0.10
C LEU A 86 10.95 7.93 0.71
N ASP A 87 10.90 9.25 0.88
CA ASP A 87 11.81 9.97 1.76
C ASP A 87 11.34 9.83 3.21
N ARG A 88 10.09 10.24 3.46
CA ARG A 88 9.49 10.20 4.80
C ARG A 88 7.97 10.15 4.79
N VAL A 89 7.40 9.66 5.90
CA VAL A 89 5.99 9.81 6.24
C VAL A 89 5.87 10.81 7.38
N GLU A 90 5.01 11.81 7.19
CA GLU A 90 4.65 12.82 8.18
C GLU A 90 3.24 12.53 8.70
N ILE A 91 3.09 12.45 10.02
CA ILE A 91 1.79 12.28 10.68
C ILE A 91 1.51 13.48 11.55
N LEU A 92 0.43 14.18 11.24
CA LEU A 92 -0.08 15.31 12.00
C LEU A 92 -1.31 14.85 12.77
N LYS A 93 -1.20 14.77 14.10
CA LYS A 93 -2.31 14.32 14.96
C LYS A 93 -3.21 15.49 15.33
N GLY A 94 -4.52 15.32 15.18
CA GLY A 94 -5.55 16.30 15.52
C GLY A 94 -6.02 17.16 14.33
N PRO A 95 -7.07 17.98 14.51
CA PRO A 95 -7.71 18.72 13.43
C PRO A 95 -6.73 19.62 12.64
N GLN A 96 -6.56 19.37 11.34
CA GLN A 96 -5.71 20.19 10.45
C GLN A 96 -6.49 20.90 9.32
N GLY A 97 -7.73 21.35 9.61
CA GLY A 97 -8.65 21.83 8.58
C GLY A 97 -8.21 23.10 7.84
N THR A 98 -7.31 23.89 8.42
CA THR A 98 -6.85 25.17 7.84
C THR A 98 -5.71 25.00 6.83
N LEU A 99 -4.84 23.99 7.03
CA LEU A 99 -3.67 23.75 6.16
C LEU A 99 -3.93 22.65 5.12
N TYR A 100 -4.77 21.67 5.44
CA TYR A 100 -4.98 20.49 4.61
C TYR A 100 -6.46 20.30 4.17
N GLY A 101 -7.37 21.16 4.62
CA GLY A 101 -8.74 21.21 4.13
C GLY A 101 -9.71 20.20 4.76
N ARG A 102 -10.60 19.61 3.94
CA ARG A 102 -11.63 18.68 4.41
C ARG A 102 -11.01 17.34 4.86
N ASN A 103 -11.72 16.56 5.66
CA ASN A 103 -11.34 15.18 6.04
C ASN A 103 -10.11 15.04 6.96
N THR A 104 -9.76 16.11 7.69
CA THR A 104 -8.63 16.14 8.61
C THR A 104 -9.05 16.19 10.08
N THR A 105 -10.24 15.72 10.43
CA THR A 105 -10.81 15.84 11.79
C THR A 105 -10.00 15.07 12.83
N ALA A 106 -9.46 13.92 12.47
CA ALA A 106 -8.55 13.12 13.28
C ALA A 106 -7.07 13.49 13.06
N GLY A 107 -6.72 13.88 11.82
CA GLY A 107 -5.36 14.26 11.46
C GLY A 107 -5.07 14.13 9.96
N VAL A 108 -3.78 14.17 9.64
CA VAL A 108 -3.25 14.04 8.28
C VAL A 108 -2.07 13.07 8.29
N ILE A 109 -2.01 12.21 7.27
CA ILE A 109 -0.82 11.44 6.92
C ILE A 109 -0.34 11.95 5.57
N ASN A 110 0.92 12.33 5.49
CA ASN A 110 1.54 12.86 4.28
C ASN A 110 2.79 12.05 3.95
N ALA A 111 2.74 11.31 2.84
CA ALA A 111 3.86 10.54 2.32
C ALA A 111 4.65 11.42 1.35
N ILE A 112 5.94 11.62 1.61
CA ILE A 112 6.83 12.45 0.79
C ILE A 112 7.76 11.53 0.00
N THR A 113 7.75 11.64 -1.32
CA THR A 113 8.63 10.87 -2.22
C THR A 113 10.03 11.47 -2.28
N LYS A 114 11.02 10.66 -2.65
CA LYS A 114 12.39 11.16 -2.84
C LYS A 114 12.44 12.06 -4.08
N GLY A 115 13.10 13.20 -3.92
CA GLY A 115 13.39 14.10 -5.04
C GLY A 115 14.58 13.66 -5.88
N PRO A 116 14.90 14.38 -6.97
CA PRO A 116 16.06 14.12 -7.83
C PRO A 116 17.42 14.12 -7.11
N GLY A 117 17.54 14.84 -6.00
CA GLY A 117 18.83 15.05 -5.31
C GLY A 117 19.72 16.07 -6.01
N GLU A 118 20.82 16.45 -5.34
CA GLU A 118 21.81 17.41 -5.86
C GLU A 118 22.93 16.74 -6.67
N ALA A 119 23.04 15.41 -6.60
CA ALA A 119 24.02 14.60 -7.31
C ALA A 119 23.34 13.38 -7.92
N VAL A 120 23.99 12.76 -8.91
CA VAL A 120 23.50 11.51 -9.48
C VAL A 120 23.62 10.41 -8.43
N GLU A 121 22.48 9.86 -8.05
CA GLU A 121 22.34 8.78 -7.08
C GLU A 121 21.42 7.68 -7.61
N GLY A 122 21.59 6.47 -7.09
CA GLY A 122 20.72 5.37 -7.43
C GLY A 122 20.74 4.28 -6.38
N SER A 123 19.66 3.50 -6.34
CA SER A 123 19.50 2.36 -5.44
C SER A 123 18.83 1.23 -6.18
N GLY A 124 19.10 0.01 -5.74
CA GLY A 124 18.48 -1.18 -6.30
C GLY A 124 18.37 -2.27 -5.25
N ARG A 125 17.25 -3.01 -5.29
CA ARG A 125 16.97 -4.14 -4.42
C ARG A 125 16.39 -5.28 -5.26
N LEU A 126 16.86 -6.49 -5.01
CA LEU A 126 16.31 -7.71 -5.56
C LEU A 126 16.02 -8.65 -4.39
N GLU A 127 14.80 -9.17 -4.36
CA GLU A 127 14.36 -10.10 -3.32
C GLU A 127 13.80 -11.38 -3.95
N PHE A 128 14.16 -12.52 -3.35
CA PHE A 128 13.66 -13.83 -3.72
C PHE A 128 13.07 -14.50 -2.48
N GLY A 129 11.90 -15.11 -2.61
CA GLY A 129 11.20 -15.73 -1.50
C GLY A 129 10.48 -17.02 -1.88
N SER A 130 9.80 -17.61 -0.88
CA SER A 130 8.96 -18.79 -1.08
C SER A 130 7.77 -18.50 -2.01
N TYR A 131 7.15 -19.55 -2.56
CA TYR A 131 5.98 -19.44 -3.46
C TYR A 131 6.26 -18.62 -4.73
N ASP A 132 7.43 -18.85 -5.34
CA ASP A 132 7.90 -18.15 -6.54
C ASP A 132 7.92 -16.62 -6.37
N TYR A 133 8.17 -16.12 -5.15
CA TYR A 133 8.24 -14.69 -4.87
C TYR A 133 9.52 -14.08 -5.43
N LEU A 134 9.35 -13.02 -6.21
CA LEU A 134 10.39 -12.20 -6.79
C LEU A 134 9.96 -10.73 -6.72
N ALA A 135 10.78 -9.88 -6.11
CA ALA A 135 10.62 -8.43 -6.16
C ALA A 135 11.88 -7.76 -6.67
N MET A 136 11.68 -6.72 -7.48
CA MET A 136 12.72 -5.85 -8.01
C MET A 136 12.34 -4.39 -7.75
N GLU A 137 13.28 -3.67 -7.18
CA GLU A 137 13.18 -2.22 -6.97
C GLU A 137 14.43 -1.56 -7.53
N ALA A 138 14.26 -0.46 -8.25
CA ALA A 138 15.36 0.31 -8.80
C ALA A 138 14.97 1.78 -8.89
N ALA A 139 15.81 2.66 -8.38
CA ALA A 139 15.63 4.10 -8.50
C ALA A 139 16.93 4.76 -8.93
N VAL A 140 16.83 5.80 -9.74
CA VAL A 140 17.94 6.66 -10.14
C VAL A 140 17.45 8.10 -10.22
N GLY A 141 18.21 9.02 -9.66
CA GLY A 141 17.90 10.44 -9.67
C GLY A 141 19.15 11.30 -9.80
N GLY A 142 18.97 12.52 -10.28
CA GLY A 142 20.02 13.53 -10.27
C GLY A 142 19.64 14.79 -11.06
N PRO A 143 20.53 15.80 -11.05
CA PRO A 143 20.38 16.96 -11.92
C PRO A 143 20.58 16.58 -13.39
N LEU A 144 19.65 17.01 -14.25
CA LEU A 144 19.84 17.05 -15.71
C LEU A 144 20.54 18.36 -16.13
N SER A 145 20.35 19.43 -15.34
CA SER A 145 20.99 20.74 -15.49
C SER A 145 21.06 21.45 -14.13
N ASP A 146 21.62 22.66 -14.09
CA ASP A 146 21.66 23.51 -12.88
C ASP A 146 20.27 23.88 -12.33
N THR A 147 19.20 23.69 -13.11
CA THR A 147 17.84 24.11 -12.76
C THR A 147 16.80 22.99 -12.86
N VAL A 148 17.16 21.85 -13.44
CA VAL A 148 16.24 20.72 -13.67
C VAL A 148 16.87 19.45 -13.12
N GLY A 149 16.14 18.77 -12.24
CA GLY A 149 16.46 17.42 -11.79
C GLY A 149 15.36 16.43 -12.17
N VAL A 150 15.73 15.17 -12.34
CA VAL A 150 14.79 14.08 -12.60
C VAL A 150 15.09 12.91 -11.68
N ARG A 151 14.03 12.23 -11.25
CA ARG A 151 14.10 10.93 -10.59
C ARG A 151 13.20 9.94 -11.32
N LEU A 152 13.68 8.73 -11.49
CA LEU A 152 12.93 7.58 -12.00
C LEU A 152 13.02 6.47 -10.97
N ALA A 153 11.87 5.95 -10.54
CA ALA A 153 11.77 4.80 -9.65
C ALA A 153 10.83 3.75 -10.23
N VAL A 154 11.25 2.50 -10.14
CA VAL A 154 10.55 1.33 -10.67
C VAL A 154 10.49 0.26 -9.60
N LEU A 155 9.29 -0.27 -9.38
CA LEU A 155 9.04 -1.41 -8.51
C LEU A 155 8.23 -2.45 -9.31
N ALA A 156 8.66 -3.70 -9.23
CA ALA A 156 7.99 -4.84 -9.85
C ALA A 156 8.01 -6.02 -8.87
N GLU A 157 6.85 -6.62 -8.64
CA GLU A 157 6.68 -7.77 -7.75
C GLU A 157 5.88 -8.88 -8.43
N GLN A 158 6.26 -10.14 -8.18
CA GLN A 158 5.58 -11.33 -8.66
C GLN A 158 5.63 -12.44 -7.60
N GLY A 159 4.53 -13.21 -7.47
CA GLY A 159 4.49 -14.43 -6.64
C GLY A 159 3.99 -14.20 -5.21
N GLY A 160 4.44 -15.03 -4.27
CA GLY A 160 4.19 -14.85 -2.82
C GLY A 160 2.81 -15.30 -2.30
N GLY A 161 1.87 -15.66 -3.18
CA GLY A 161 0.54 -16.10 -2.79
C GLY A 161 0.50 -17.55 -2.28
N PHE A 162 0.25 -17.75 -0.98
CA PHE A 162 -0.03 -19.08 -0.40
C PHE A 162 -1.48 -19.54 -0.58
N MET A 163 -2.39 -18.63 -0.93
CA MET A 163 -3.80 -18.95 -1.22
C MET A 163 -3.99 -19.24 -2.71
N THR A 164 -4.33 -20.48 -3.05
CA THR A 164 -4.85 -20.79 -4.39
C THR A 164 -6.26 -20.22 -4.53
N GLY A 165 -6.44 -19.20 -5.36
CA GLY A 165 -7.77 -18.68 -5.67
C GLY A 165 -8.68 -19.79 -6.19
N ALA A 166 -9.92 -19.87 -5.68
CA ALA A 166 -10.93 -20.84 -6.10
C ALA A 166 -11.17 -20.83 -7.62
N ALA A 167 -10.92 -19.70 -8.29
CA ALA A 167 -10.99 -19.56 -9.75
C ALA A 167 -9.94 -20.39 -10.52
N ARG A 168 -8.78 -20.66 -9.91
CA ARG A 168 -7.73 -21.51 -10.50
C ARG A 168 -8.06 -23.00 -10.34
N ALA A 169 -8.79 -23.35 -9.27
CA ALA A 169 -9.28 -24.70 -9.03
C ALA A 169 -10.46 -25.06 -9.94
N THR A 170 -11.37 -24.11 -10.21
CA THR A 170 -12.54 -24.35 -11.08
C THR A 170 -12.16 -24.54 -12.55
N TRP A 171 -11.10 -23.88 -13.05
CA TRP A 171 -10.58 -24.11 -14.41
C TRP A 171 -9.96 -25.50 -14.61
N ARG A 172 -9.27 -26.07 -13.61
CA ARG A 172 -8.78 -27.45 -13.68
C ARG A 172 -9.88 -28.50 -13.46
N ALA A 173 -10.94 -28.14 -12.73
CA ALA A 173 -12.08 -29.03 -12.53
C ALA A 173 -12.99 -29.11 -13.77
N SER A 174 -13.16 -28.00 -14.51
CA SER A 174 -14.00 -27.98 -15.73
C SER A 174 -13.36 -28.69 -16.93
N SER A 175 -12.04 -28.90 -16.92
CA SER A 175 -11.32 -29.58 -18.01
C SER A 175 -11.31 -31.10 -17.90
N ARG A 176 -11.94 -31.69 -16.87
CA ARG A 176 -12.22 -33.14 -16.78
C ARG A 176 -13.72 -33.40 -16.79
N SER A 177 -14.38 -33.09 -17.90
CA SER A 177 -15.65 -33.73 -18.23
C SER A 177 -15.36 -35.07 -18.91
N SER A 178 -15.33 -36.15 -18.12
CA SER A 178 -15.42 -37.51 -18.68
C SER A 178 -16.82 -37.70 -19.28
N PRO A 179 -16.97 -38.25 -20.50
CA PRO A 179 -18.29 -38.50 -21.06
C PRO A 179 -18.93 -39.69 -20.33
N ALA A 180 -19.93 -39.42 -19.52
CA ALA A 180 -20.76 -40.46 -18.91
C ALA A 180 -21.71 -41.04 -19.97
N TRP A 181 -21.43 -42.25 -20.44
CA TRP A 181 -22.37 -43.03 -21.23
C TRP A 181 -23.50 -43.58 -20.35
N PRO A 182 -24.78 -43.51 -20.77
CA PRO A 182 -25.89 -44.04 -19.99
C PRO A 182 -25.91 -45.57 -20.10
N ARG A 183 -25.86 -46.26 -18.96
CA ARG A 183 -26.07 -47.73 -18.89
C ARG A 183 -27.57 -48.03 -18.87
N PRO A 184 -28.09 -48.95 -19.69
CA PRO A 184 -29.48 -49.39 -19.59
C PRO A 184 -29.66 -50.28 -18.35
N ARG A 185 -30.71 -50.01 -17.58
CA ARG A 185 -31.14 -50.85 -16.46
C ARG A 185 -31.95 -52.04 -17.00
N PHE A 186 -31.40 -53.25 -16.86
CA PHE A 186 -32.19 -54.49 -16.89
C PHE A 186 -32.43 -54.95 -15.44
N ARG A 187 -33.70 -55.17 -15.08
CA ARG A 187 -34.11 -55.95 -13.91
C ARG A 187 -34.51 -57.35 -14.40
N PRO A 188 -34.03 -58.45 -13.80
CA PRO A 188 -34.69 -59.74 -13.93
C PRO A 188 -35.67 -59.98 -12.76
N SER A 189 -36.83 -60.53 -13.15
CA SER A 189 -37.90 -61.21 -12.39
C SER A 189 -38.28 -60.70 -11.02
#